data_AF-A0A936W607-F1
#
_entry.id   AF-A0A936W607-F1
#
_cell.length_a   1.000
_cell.length_b   1.000
_cell.length_c   1.000
_cell.angle_alpha   90.00
_cell.angle_beta   90.00
_cell.angle_gamma   90.00
#
_symmetry.space_group_name_H-M   'P 1'
#
loop_
_entity.id
_entity.type
_entity.pdbx_description
1 polymer ?
#
loop_
_entity_poly.entity_id
_entity_poly.type
_entity_poly.pdbx_seq_one_letter_code
_entity_poly.pdbx_strand_id
1 'polypeptide(L)'
;MPTDLTPRGLPGYRGDCIQGKIQFIEENFFMLRQLEAGEYFDMMVLYGEALFEAGEYARQAKLADHIVEMSIERNIMRHREQDVYYETLFKKAASLHNLDKIDQAVHILKELVKINPDHESTKLFLINCIIRQKKPLVRPYRNVSLALLLSSALLIAIELILVRRVWPSWTMIIEMIRNGLFISGVILLIAGEVMVRYRAVEDVYSFSRETKKKKEGRRCEYHRV
;
A
#
# COMPACT_ATOMS: atom_id res chain seq x y z
N MET A 1 -23.44 28.48 -28.31
CA MET A 1 -22.03 28.87 -28.11
C MET A 1 -21.24 27.59 -27.93
N PRO A 2 -20.07 27.43 -28.56
CA PRO A 2 -19.49 26.11 -28.79
C PRO A 2 -19.04 25.47 -27.48
N THR A 3 -19.64 24.33 -27.23
CA THR A 3 -19.44 23.36 -26.16
C THR A 3 -18.27 22.45 -26.52
N ASP A 4 -17.03 22.86 -26.24
CA ASP A 4 -15.89 21.94 -26.04
C ASP A 4 -14.71 22.70 -25.41
N LEU A 5 -14.66 22.73 -24.09
CA LEU A 5 -13.47 23.12 -23.32
C LEU A 5 -12.96 21.89 -22.56
N THR A 6 -12.65 20.83 -23.30
CA THR A 6 -11.65 19.87 -22.82
C THR A 6 -10.33 20.62 -22.51
N PRO A 7 -9.46 20.11 -21.61
CA PRO A 7 -8.18 20.76 -21.26
C PRO A 7 -7.29 21.13 -22.45
N ARG A 8 -7.56 20.55 -23.64
CA ARG A 8 -6.91 20.85 -24.92
C ARG A 8 -7.25 22.22 -25.50
N GLY A 9 -8.29 22.90 -25.03
CA GLY A 9 -8.77 24.18 -25.56
C GLY A 9 -8.23 25.45 -24.89
N LEU A 10 -7.46 25.34 -23.80
CA LEU A 10 -7.00 26.50 -23.04
C LEU A 10 -5.66 27.06 -23.58
N PRO A 11 -5.58 28.38 -23.87
CA PRO A 11 -4.34 28.99 -24.35
C PRO A 11 -3.25 28.89 -23.29
N GLY A 12 -2.17 28.15 -23.59
CA GLY A 12 -1.03 27.92 -22.68
C GLY A 12 -0.89 26.49 -22.16
N TYR A 13 -1.86 25.61 -22.39
CA TYR A 13 -1.78 24.20 -21.97
C TYR A 13 -0.78 23.41 -22.84
N ARG A 14 0.46 23.26 -22.35
CA ARG A 14 1.43 22.30 -22.92
C ARG A 14 1.16 20.93 -22.31
N GLY A 15 0.21 20.21 -22.88
CA GLY A 15 -0.36 18.96 -22.35
C GLY A 15 0.60 17.79 -22.15
N ASP A 16 1.86 17.91 -22.56
CA ASP A 16 2.81 16.80 -22.64
C ASP A 16 3.70 16.66 -21.40
N CYS A 17 3.85 17.71 -20.58
CA CYS A 17 4.72 17.69 -19.39
C CYS A 17 3.91 17.81 -18.08
N ILE A 18 4.10 16.85 -17.16
CA ILE A 18 3.43 16.81 -15.83
C ILE A 18 3.66 18.12 -15.05
N GLN A 19 4.90 18.63 -15.06
CA GLN A 19 5.26 19.89 -14.40
C GLN A 19 4.52 21.10 -15.02
N GLY A 20 4.30 21.09 -16.33
CA GLY A 20 3.53 22.13 -17.01
C GLY A 20 2.06 22.15 -16.58
N LYS A 21 1.46 20.98 -16.34
CA LYS A 21 0.08 20.88 -15.81
C LYS A 21 -0.03 21.45 -14.39
N ILE A 22 0.92 21.10 -13.52
CA ILE A 22 0.98 21.61 -12.15
C ILE A 22 1.13 23.14 -12.18
N GLN A 23 2.13 23.64 -12.90
CA GLN A 23 2.43 25.06 -12.99
C GLN A 23 1.24 25.85 -13.55
N PHE A 24 0.62 25.37 -14.62
CA PHE A 24 -0.55 26.03 -15.22
C PHE A 24 -1.71 26.16 -14.21
N ILE A 25 -1.99 25.11 -13.45
CA ILE A 25 -3.08 25.11 -12.46
C ILE A 25 -2.75 26.02 -11.28
N GLU A 26 -1.50 26.04 -10.82
CA GLU A 26 -1.05 26.90 -9.72
C GLU A 26 -1.09 28.39 -10.10
N GLU A 27 -0.59 28.73 -11.29
CA GLU A 27 -0.56 30.11 -11.79
C GLU A 27 -1.96 30.68 -12.03
N ASN A 28 -2.91 29.82 -12.41
CA ASN A 28 -4.28 30.22 -12.72
C ASN A 28 -5.28 29.91 -11.60
N PHE A 29 -4.83 29.50 -10.41
CA PHE A 29 -5.69 28.98 -9.33
C PHE A 29 -6.86 29.91 -8.97
N PHE A 30 -6.62 31.23 -8.95
CA PHE A 30 -7.66 32.22 -8.68
C PHE A 30 -8.72 32.32 -9.77
N MET A 31 -8.33 32.18 -11.04
CA MET A 31 -9.26 32.17 -12.16
C MET A 31 -10.04 30.85 -12.20
N LEU A 32 -9.39 29.74 -11.84
CA LEU A 32 -10.07 28.44 -11.76
C LEU A 32 -11.20 28.43 -10.74
N ARG A 33 -11.06 29.17 -9.64
CA ARG A 33 -12.11 29.30 -8.61
C ARG A 33 -13.38 30.00 -9.09
N GLN A 34 -13.31 30.71 -10.22
CA GLN A 34 -14.43 31.41 -10.84
C GLN A 34 -15.14 30.56 -11.91
N LEU A 35 -14.58 29.39 -12.26
CA LEU A 35 -15.19 28.45 -13.19
C LEU A 35 -16.52 27.92 -12.65
N GLU A 36 -17.33 27.39 -13.55
CA GLU A 36 -18.49 26.64 -13.14
C GLU A 36 -18.06 25.47 -12.24
N ALA A 37 -18.91 25.13 -11.28
CA ALA A 37 -18.68 24.09 -10.30
C ALA A 37 -18.08 22.81 -10.93
N GLY A 38 -18.68 22.27 -11.98
CA GLY A 38 -18.20 21.06 -12.65
C GLY A 38 -16.77 21.20 -13.20
N GLU A 39 -16.49 22.30 -13.89
CA GLU A 39 -15.18 22.56 -14.49
C GLU A 39 -14.09 22.74 -13.43
N TYR A 40 -14.40 23.43 -12.32
CA TYR A 40 -13.48 23.52 -11.19
C TYR A 40 -13.16 22.14 -10.59
N PHE A 41 -14.17 21.28 -10.45
CA PHE A 41 -13.97 19.92 -9.95
C PHE A 41 -13.05 19.10 -10.85
N ASP A 42 -13.28 19.16 -12.17
CA ASP A 42 -12.46 18.46 -13.16
C ASP A 42 -10.99 18.91 -13.11
N MET A 43 -10.76 20.21 -12.92
CA MET A 43 -9.42 20.77 -12.77
C MET A 43 -8.75 20.29 -11.48
N MET A 44 -9.48 20.19 -10.36
CA MET A 44 -8.93 19.68 -9.11
C MET A 44 -8.57 18.19 -9.21
N VAL A 45 -9.39 17.38 -9.88
CA VAL A 45 -9.06 15.97 -10.16
C VAL A 45 -7.78 15.89 -10.99
N LEU A 46 -7.71 16.61 -12.11
CA LEU A 46 -6.53 16.62 -12.99
C LEU A 46 -5.27 17.10 -12.28
N TYR A 47 -5.40 18.09 -11.40
CA TYR A 47 -4.32 18.57 -10.55
C TYR A 47 -3.84 17.49 -9.58
N GLY A 48 -4.76 16.79 -8.91
CA GLY A 48 -4.42 15.68 -8.01
C GLY A 48 -3.72 14.52 -8.71
N GLU A 49 -4.10 14.23 -9.96
CA GLU A 49 -3.40 13.25 -10.80
C GLU A 49 -1.98 13.70 -11.13
N ALA A 50 -1.81 14.95 -11.58
CA ALA A 50 -0.50 15.49 -11.89
C ALA A 50 0.44 15.51 -10.67
N LEU A 51 -0.08 15.89 -9.49
CA LEU A 51 0.68 15.83 -8.23
C LEU A 51 1.09 14.40 -7.87
N PHE A 52 0.19 13.42 -8.07
CA PHE A 52 0.50 12.02 -7.83
C PHE A 52 1.63 11.52 -8.73
N GLU A 53 1.52 11.80 -10.03
CA GLU A 53 2.52 11.40 -11.04
C GLU A 53 3.87 12.10 -10.84
N ALA A 54 3.85 13.36 -10.36
CA ALA A 54 5.06 14.11 -10.03
C ALA A 54 5.73 13.65 -8.72
N GLY A 55 5.09 12.79 -7.92
CA GLY A 55 5.60 12.35 -6.63
C GLY A 55 5.35 13.32 -5.47
N GLU A 56 4.52 14.34 -5.68
CA GLU A 56 4.13 15.34 -4.68
C GLU A 56 3.06 14.80 -3.71
N TYR A 57 3.34 13.65 -3.09
CA TYR A 57 2.38 12.85 -2.32
C TYR A 57 1.75 13.60 -1.14
N ALA A 58 2.50 14.49 -0.49
CA ALA A 58 1.98 15.27 0.64
C ALA A 58 0.90 16.27 0.19
N ARG A 59 1.09 16.89 -0.99
CA ARG A 59 0.14 17.84 -1.58
C ARG A 59 -1.06 17.08 -2.14
N GLN A 60 -0.80 15.98 -2.84
CA GLN A 60 -1.84 15.10 -3.37
C GLN A 60 -2.76 14.59 -2.26
N ALA A 61 -2.21 14.10 -1.14
CA ALA A 61 -3.01 13.53 -0.06
C ALA A 61 -3.93 14.58 0.60
N LYS A 62 -3.49 15.85 0.68
CA LYS A 62 -4.32 16.97 1.15
C LYS A 62 -5.41 17.34 0.16
N LEU A 63 -5.05 17.42 -1.12
CA LEU A 63 -6.00 17.75 -2.19
C LEU A 63 -7.08 16.67 -2.35
N ALA A 64 -6.71 15.41 -2.13
CA ALA A 64 -7.63 14.27 -2.17
C ALA A 64 -8.80 14.44 -1.18
N ASP A 65 -8.57 15.00 0.02
CA ASP A 65 -9.65 15.29 0.97
C ASP A 65 -10.67 16.26 0.41
N HIS A 66 -10.19 17.34 -0.24
CA HIS A 66 -11.05 18.33 -0.86
C HIS A 66 -11.83 17.76 -2.07
N ILE A 67 -11.17 16.96 -2.91
CA ILE A 67 -11.83 16.29 -4.04
C ILE A 67 -12.93 15.35 -3.55
N VAL A 68 -12.67 14.58 -2.49
CA VAL A 68 -13.65 13.68 -1.88
C VAL A 68 -14.84 14.46 -1.32
N GLU A 69 -14.60 15.54 -0.58
CA GLU A 69 -15.65 16.41 -0.05
C GLU A 69 -16.54 16.95 -1.18
N MET A 70 -15.94 17.55 -2.21
CA MET A 70 -16.66 18.06 -3.38
C MET A 70 -17.46 16.97 -4.11
N SER A 71 -16.91 15.75 -4.20
CA SER A 71 -17.60 14.63 -4.87
C SER A 71 -18.87 14.21 -4.12
N ILE A 72 -18.84 14.27 -2.78
CA ILE A 72 -20.00 13.95 -1.93
C ILE A 72 -21.04 15.06 -2.03
N GLU A 73 -20.63 16.33 -1.83
CA GLU A 73 -21.53 17.49 -1.84
C GLU A 73 -22.33 17.59 -3.14
N ARG A 74 -21.68 17.24 -4.26
CA ARG A 74 -22.25 17.37 -5.60
C ARG A 74 -22.81 16.07 -6.15
N ASN A 75 -22.74 15.00 -5.36
CA ASN A 75 -23.19 13.66 -5.73
C ASN A 75 -22.56 13.15 -7.04
N ILE A 76 -21.30 13.54 -7.30
CA ILE A 76 -20.53 13.14 -8.48
C ILE A 76 -19.79 11.84 -8.13
N MET A 77 -20.51 10.73 -8.22
CA MET A 77 -19.96 9.41 -7.94
C MET A 77 -19.20 8.82 -9.15
N ARG A 78 -19.43 9.33 -10.36
CA ARG A 78 -18.77 8.87 -11.58
C ARG A 78 -18.36 10.05 -12.47
N HIS A 79 -17.11 10.08 -12.88
CA HIS A 79 -16.58 11.00 -13.88
C HIS A 79 -15.71 10.19 -14.84
N ARG A 80 -15.94 10.33 -16.16
CA ARG A 80 -15.24 9.55 -17.21
C ARG A 80 -15.29 8.03 -16.99
N GLU A 81 -16.46 7.50 -16.63
CA GLU A 81 -16.70 6.07 -16.31
C GLU A 81 -15.96 5.51 -15.09
N GLN A 82 -15.15 6.34 -14.40
CA GLN A 82 -14.43 5.95 -13.19
C GLN A 82 -15.14 6.53 -11.95
N ASP A 83 -15.09 5.77 -10.87
CA ASP A 83 -15.55 6.21 -9.56
C ASP A 83 -14.50 7.16 -8.98
N VAL A 84 -14.73 8.47 -9.11
CA VAL A 84 -13.77 9.50 -8.68
C VAL A 84 -13.50 9.40 -7.19
N TYR A 85 -14.53 9.09 -6.41
CA TYR A 85 -14.42 8.92 -4.98
C TYR A 85 -13.47 7.75 -4.66
N TYR A 86 -13.68 6.61 -5.31
CA TYR A 86 -12.83 5.42 -5.14
C TYR A 86 -11.39 5.67 -5.58
N GLU A 87 -11.18 6.18 -6.79
CA GLU A 87 -9.86 6.47 -7.37
C GLU A 87 -9.08 7.48 -6.53
N THR A 88 -9.74 8.56 -6.09
CA THR A 88 -9.11 9.61 -5.28
C THR A 88 -8.67 9.06 -3.93
N LEU A 89 -9.50 8.27 -3.27
CA LEU A 89 -9.15 7.62 -2.01
C LEU A 89 -8.04 6.57 -2.19
N PHE A 90 -8.06 5.82 -3.29
CA PHE A 90 -7.01 4.86 -3.58
C PHE A 90 -5.65 5.55 -3.79
N LYS A 91 -5.62 6.62 -4.59
CA LYS A 91 -4.43 7.47 -4.78
C LYS A 91 -3.99 8.12 -3.47
N LYS A 92 -4.92 8.57 -2.62
CA LYS A 92 -4.61 9.08 -1.26
C LYS A 92 -3.92 8.02 -0.40
N ALA A 93 -4.43 6.79 -0.39
CA ALA A 93 -3.80 5.68 0.34
C ALA A 93 -2.40 5.38 -0.20
N ALA A 94 -2.22 5.41 -1.52
CA ALA A 94 -0.90 5.26 -2.16
C ALA A 94 0.07 6.38 -1.76
N SER A 95 -0.37 7.64 -1.77
CA SER A 95 0.42 8.78 -1.30
C SER A 95 0.83 8.63 0.17
N LEU A 96 -0.10 8.22 1.05
CA LEU A 96 0.21 7.99 2.47
C LEU A 96 1.19 6.84 2.67
N HIS A 97 1.09 5.77 1.88
CA HIS A 97 2.06 4.67 1.89
C HIS A 97 3.47 5.15 1.51
N ASN A 98 3.58 6.02 0.51
CA ASN A 98 4.86 6.59 0.08
C ASN A 98 5.45 7.56 1.12
N LEU A 99 4.60 8.22 1.90
CA LEU A 99 4.99 9.07 3.04
C LEU A 99 5.26 8.29 4.34
N ASP A 100 5.32 6.95 4.29
CA ASP A 100 5.50 6.04 5.45
C ASP A 100 4.39 6.16 6.52
N LYS A 101 3.25 6.78 6.19
CA LYS A 101 2.06 6.88 7.05
C LYS A 101 1.17 5.64 6.89
N ILE A 102 1.76 4.47 7.18
CA ILE A 102 1.15 3.17 6.87
C ILE A 102 -0.18 2.95 7.57
N ASP A 103 -0.33 3.38 8.83
CA ASP A 103 -1.57 3.19 9.58
C ASP A 103 -2.77 3.90 8.92
N GLN A 104 -2.53 5.11 8.41
CA GLN A 104 -3.55 5.89 7.71
C GLN A 104 -3.90 5.26 6.35
N ALA A 105 -2.89 4.78 5.61
CA ALA A 105 -3.11 4.07 4.35
C ALA A 105 -3.94 2.78 4.57
N VAL A 106 -3.62 1.99 5.60
CA VAL A 106 -4.38 0.78 5.97
C VAL A 106 -5.83 1.11 6.28
N HIS A 107 -6.09 2.19 7.03
CA HIS A 107 -7.45 2.61 7.36
C HIS A 107 -8.27 2.90 6.09
N ILE A 108 -7.74 3.71 5.17
CA ILE A 108 -8.44 4.05 3.91
C ILE A 108 -8.66 2.80 3.06
N LEU A 109 -7.66 1.94 2.93
CA LEU A 109 -7.77 0.71 2.14
C LEU A 109 -8.81 -0.26 2.70
N LYS A 110 -8.97 -0.34 4.03
CA LYS A 110 -10.04 -1.13 4.66
C LYS A 110 -11.42 -0.59 4.28
N GLU A 111 -11.61 0.73 4.28
CA GLU A 111 -12.88 1.33 3.83
C GLU A 111 -13.12 1.08 2.33
N LEU A 112 -12.08 1.15 1.49
CA LEU A 112 -12.19 0.82 0.06
C LEU A 112 -12.57 -0.65 -0.19
N VAL A 113 -12.05 -1.60 0.60
CA VAL A 113 -12.47 -3.00 0.56
C VAL A 113 -13.93 -3.15 1.01
N LYS A 114 -14.41 -2.35 1.97
CA LYS A 114 -15.83 -2.34 2.34
C LYS A 114 -16.71 -1.82 1.21
N ILE A 115 -16.25 -0.83 0.45
CA ILE A 115 -16.98 -0.26 -0.70
C ILE A 115 -17.01 -1.28 -1.84
N ASN A 116 -15.87 -1.85 -2.23
CA ASN A 116 -15.80 -2.87 -3.27
C ASN A 116 -14.91 -4.06 -2.83
N PRO A 117 -15.51 -5.13 -2.26
CA PRO A 117 -14.78 -6.31 -1.80
C PRO A 117 -14.15 -7.15 -2.93
N ASP A 118 -14.66 -7.03 -4.15
CA ASP A 118 -14.20 -7.82 -5.29
C ASP A 118 -13.01 -7.17 -6.01
N HIS A 119 -12.59 -5.96 -5.59
CA HIS A 119 -11.46 -5.25 -6.20
C HIS A 119 -10.10 -5.83 -5.74
N GLU A 120 -9.47 -6.65 -6.58
CA GLU A 120 -8.23 -7.36 -6.25
C GLU A 120 -7.05 -6.43 -5.95
N SER A 121 -6.84 -5.36 -6.72
CA SER A 121 -5.68 -4.49 -6.52
C SER A 121 -5.71 -3.78 -5.16
N THR A 122 -6.90 -3.44 -4.65
CA THR A 122 -7.07 -2.86 -3.30
C THR A 122 -6.73 -3.87 -2.22
N LYS A 123 -7.12 -5.13 -2.39
CA LYS A 123 -6.76 -6.22 -1.45
C LYS A 123 -5.25 -6.47 -1.44
N LEU A 124 -4.63 -6.59 -2.61
CA LEU A 124 -3.19 -6.77 -2.73
C LEU A 124 -2.42 -5.60 -2.11
N PHE A 125 -2.88 -4.37 -2.34
CA PHE A 125 -2.26 -3.19 -1.76
C PHE A 125 -2.42 -3.14 -0.23
N LEU A 126 -3.59 -3.52 0.29
CA LEU A 126 -3.83 -3.66 1.73
C LEU A 126 -2.92 -4.72 2.37
N ILE A 127 -2.74 -5.87 1.73
CA ILE A 127 -1.83 -6.93 2.19
C ILE A 127 -0.40 -6.39 2.34
N ASN A 128 0.09 -5.68 1.32
CA ASN A 128 1.43 -5.08 1.35
C ASN A 128 1.58 -4.06 2.49
N CYS A 129 0.57 -3.22 2.71
CA CYS A 129 0.56 -2.26 3.82
C CYS A 129 0.56 -2.97 5.19
N ILE A 130 -0.24 -4.02 5.37
CA ILE A 130 -0.30 -4.79 6.63
C ILE A 130 1.03 -5.51 6.89
N ILE A 131 1.66 -6.09 5.87
CA ILE A 131 2.99 -6.70 6.00
C ILE A 131 3.98 -5.65 6.52
N ARG A 132 3.97 -4.44 5.95
CA ARG A 132 4.85 -3.34 6.38
C ARG A 132 4.54 -2.88 7.81
N GLN A 133 3.26 -2.79 8.18
CA GLN A 133 2.81 -2.42 9.52
C GLN A 133 3.24 -3.46 10.58
N LYS A 134 3.17 -4.76 10.26
CA LYS A 134 3.47 -5.86 11.21
C LYS A 134 4.94 -6.27 11.25
N LYS A 135 5.78 -5.84 10.30
CA LYS A 135 7.23 -6.10 10.29
C LYS A 135 7.95 -5.81 11.62
N PRO A 136 7.66 -4.71 12.35
CA PRO A 136 8.29 -4.44 13.65
C PRO A 136 8.04 -5.54 14.69
N LEU A 137 6.87 -6.17 14.64
CA LEU A 137 6.44 -7.20 15.61
C LEU A 137 7.25 -8.50 15.50
N VAL A 138 7.79 -8.80 14.32
CA VAL A 138 8.61 -10.00 14.07
C VAL A 138 10.12 -9.76 14.05
N ARG A 139 10.55 -8.52 14.27
CA ARG A 139 11.98 -8.17 14.45
C ARG A 139 12.72 -9.08 15.45
N PRO A 140 12.16 -9.50 16.61
CA PRO A 140 12.90 -10.37 17.52
C PRO A 140 13.27 -11.73 16.91
N TYR A 141 12.39 -12.35 16.11
CA TYR A 141 12.68 -13.62 15.44
C TYR A 141 13.87 -13.50 14.47
N ARG A 142 13.94 -12.39 13.73
CA ARG A 142 15.06 -12.12 12.83
C ARG A 142 16.37 -12.00 13.60
N ASN A 143 16.38 -11.30 14.73
CA ASN A 143 17.58 -11.11 15.54
C ASN A 143 18.06 -12.42 16.16
N VAL A 144 17.13 -13.26 16.65
CA VAL A 144 17.45 -14.59 17.19
C VAL A 144 18.03 -15.49 16.12
N SER A 145 17.42 -15.53 14.93
CA SER A 145 17.96 -16.30 13.80
C SER A 145 19.37 -15.84 13.40
N LEU A 146 19.60 -14.53 13.31
CA LEU A 146 20.94 -14.00 13.01
C LEU A 146 21.97 -14.39 14.08
N ALA A 147 21.60 -14.34 15.37
CA ALA A 147 22.48 -14.77 16.46
C ALA A 147 22.80 -16.27 16.40
N LEU A 148 21.82 -17.11 16.05
CA LEU A 148 22.02 -18.55 15.81
C LEU A 148 22.97 -18.81 14.63
N LEU A 149 22.79 -18.11 13.51
CA LEU A 149 23.64 -18.27 12.33
C LEU A 149 25.08 -17.81 12.60
N LEU A 150 25.25 -16.70 13.32
CA LEU A 150 26.59 -16.21 13.72
C LEU A 150 27.28 -17.15 14.71
N SER A 151 26.54 -17.71 15.67
CA SER A 151 27.12 -18.70 16.59
C SER A 151 27.46 -20.02 15.88
N SER A 152 26.67 -20.44 14.90
CA SER A 152 27.01 -21.56 14.01
C SER A 152 28.34 -21.29 13.28
N ALA A 153 28.48 -20.11 12.64
CA ALA A 153 29.70 -19.71 11.94
C ALA A 153 30.95 -19.75 12.84
N LEU A 154 30.81 -19.26 14.08
CA LEU A 154 31.89 -19.29 15.07
C LEU A 154 32.28 -20.73 15.46
N LEU A 155 31.31 -21.62 15.63
CA LEU A 155 31.57 -23.04 15.90
C LEU A 155 32.34 -23.70 14.75
N ILE A 156 32.04 -23.35 13.48
CA ILE A 156 32.78 -23.87 12.31
C ILE A 156 34.26 -23.46 12.40
N ALA A 157 34.52 -22.18 12.70
CA ALA A 157 35.89 -21.68 12.80
C ALA A 157 36.68 -22.38 13.90
N ILE A 158 36.06 -22.58 15.07
CA ILE A 158 36.66 -23.29 16.21
C ILE A 158 36.92 -24.77 15.87
N GLU A 159 35.97 -25.44 15.23
CA GLU A 159 36.10 -26.84 14.82
C GLU A 159 37.29 -27.04 13.86
N LEU A 160 37.41 -26.17 12.85
CA LEU A 160 38.47 -26.24 11.84
C LEU A 160 39.86 -26.04 12.44
N ILE A 161 40.00 -25.15 13.43
CA ILE A 161 41.30 -24.80 14.03
C ILE A 161 41.71 -25.79 15.13
N LEU A 162 40.79 -26.11 16.05
CA LEU A 162 41.10 -26.86 17.27
C LEU A 162 40.70 -28.32 17.18
N VAL A 163 39.44 -28.61 16.86
CA VAL A 163 38.87 -29.96 16.99
C VAL A 163 39.51 -30.91 15.98
N ARG A 164 39.64 -30.50 14.71
CA ARG A 164 40.30 -31.31 13.69
C ARG A 164 41.77 -31.56 13.98
N ARG A 165 42.45 -30.65 14.68
CA ARG A 165 43.88 -30.76 15.00
C ARG A 165 44.13 -31.59 16.26
N VAL A 166 43.27 -31.49 17.27
CA VAL A 166 43.56 -32.00 18.62
C VAL A 166 42.73 -33.25 18.98
N TRP A 167 41.46 -33.34 18.55
CA TRP A 167 40.57 -34.45 18.94
C TRP A 167 39.68 -34.94 17.78
N PRO A 168 40.22 -35.79 16.89
CA PRO A 168 39.48 -36.33 15.74
C PRO A 168 38.21 -37.09 16.14
N SER A 169 38.20 -37.74 17.31
CA SER A 169 37.07 -38.55 17.80
C SER A 169 35.78 -37.76 18.04
N TRP A 170 35.88 -36.45 18.33
CA TRP A 170 34.74 -35.58 18.63
C TRP A 170 34.17 -34.84 17.42
N THR A 171 34.84 -34.94 16.26
CA THR A 171 34.46 -34.23 15.03
C THR A 171 33.02 -34.53 14.61
N MET A 172 32.60 -35.79 14.67
CA MET A 172 31.24 -36.22 14.28
C MET A 172 30.13 -35.56 15.13
N ILE A 173 30.33 -35.46 16.45
CA ILE A 173 29.33 -34.88 17.36
C ILE A 173 29.23 -33.37 17.12
N ILE A 174 30.37 -32.68 17.00
CA ILE A 174 30.41 -31.23 16.77
C ILE A 174 29.81 -30.88 15.40
N GLU A 175 30.05 -31.70 14.38
CA GLU A 175 29.46 -31.54 13.06
C GLU A 175 27.92 -31.67 13.09
N MET A 176 27.38 -32.64 13.83
CA MET A 176 25.93 -32.77 14.02
C MET A 176 25.32 -31.54 14.72
N ILE A 177 25.96 -31.05 15.79
CA ILE A 177 25.50 -29.85 16.52
C ILE A 177 25.54 -28.63 15.61
N ARG A 178 26.65 -28.41 14.89
CA ARG A 178 26.84 -27.29 13.95
C ARG A 178 25.74 -27.27 12.88
N ASN A 179 25.51 -28.42 12.25
CA ASN A 179 24.50 -28.54 11.19
C ASN A 179 23.09 -28.33 11.76
N GLY A 180 22.78 -28.86 12.95
CA GLY A 180 21.51 -28.60 13.62
C GLY A 180 21.29 -27.12 13.95
N LEU A 181 22.33 -26.44 14.43
CA LEU A 181 22.29 -25.02 14.78
C LEU A 181 22.13 -24.14 13.53
N PHE A 182 22.78 -24.50 12.43
CA PHE A 182 22.62 -23.83 11.14
C PHE A 182 21.20 -24.01 10.58
N ILE A 183 20.72 -25.26 10.49
CA ILE A 183 19.40 -25.60 9.95
C ILE A 183 18.30 -24.92 10.76
N SER A 184 18.38 -24.96 12.09
CA SER A 184 17.40 -24.29 12.96
C SER A 184 17.40 -22.77 12.77
N GLY A 185 18.58 -22.14 12.63
CA GLY A 185 18.71 -20.73 12.32
C GLY A 185 18.02 -20.35 11.00
N VAL A 186 18.22 -21.14 9.94
CA VAL A 186 17.58 -20.93 8.62
C VAL A 186 16.07 -21.14 8.68
N ILE A 187 15.61 -22.21 9.32
CA ILE A 187 14.16 -22.50 9.47
C ILE A 187 13.47 -21.35 10.21
N LEU A 188 14.07 -20.85 11.29
CA LEU A 188 13.49 -19.77 12.09
C LEU A 188 13.41 -18.45 11.30
N LEU A 189 14.38 -18.19 10.42
CA LEU A 189 14.36 -17.04 9.51
C LEU A 189 13.18 -17.13 8.53
N ILE A 190 13.08 -18.26 7.82
CA ILE A 190 12.06 -18.49 6.80
C ILE A 190 10.67 -18.49 7.45
N ALA A 191 10.51 -19.18 8.57
CA ALA A 191 9.24 -19.25 9.29
C ALA A 191 8.76 -17.86 9.74
N GLY A 192 9.66 -17.00 10.19
CA GLY A 192 9.34 -15.61 10.56
C GLY A 192 8.78 -14.80 9.39
N GLU A 193 9.42 -14.86 8.22
CA GLU A 193 8.96 -14.12 7.03
C GLU A 193 7.64 -14.67 6.47
N VAL A 194 7.52 -16.00 6.40
CA VAL A 194 6.31 -16.67 5.91
C VAL A 194 5.13 -16.39 6.83
N MET A 195 5.31 -16.45 8.15
CA MET A 195 4.22 -16.21 9.11
C MET A 195 3.62 -14.80 8.97
N VAL A 196 4.44 -13.76 8.74
CA VAL A 196 3.91 -12.40 8.54
C VAL A 196 3.08 -12.30 7.26
N ARG A 197 3.60 -12.84 6.15
CA ARG A 197 2.90 -12.79 4.87
C ARG A 197 1.60 -13.58 4.92
N TYR A 198 1.64 -14.78 5.48
CA TYR A 198 0.47 -15.64 5.60
C TYR A 198 -0.63 -14.99 6.44
N ARG A 199 -0.29 -14.47 7.64
CA ARG A 199 -1.25 -13.77 8.49
C ARG A 199 -1.84 -12.52 7.81
N ALA A 200 -1.03 -11.76 7.09
CA ALA A 200 -1.53 -10.57 6.38
C ALA A 200 -2.53 -10.92 5.26
N VAL A 201 -2.25 -12.00 4.51
CA VAL A 201 -3.17 -12.51 3.48
C VAL A 201 -4.47 -12.99 4.13
N GLU A 202 -4.38 -13.83 5.15
CA GLU A 202 -5.53 -14.38 5.86
C GLU A 202 -6.42 -13.28 6.45
N ASP A 203 -5.84 -12.28 7.10
CA ASP A 203 -6.57 -11.13 7.67
C ASP A 203 -7.36 -10.35 6.61
N VAL A 204 -6.79 -10.15 5.42
CA VAL A 204 -7.46 -9.38 4.35
C VAL A 204 -8.56 -10.19 3.68
N TYR A 205 -8.30 -11.46 3.35
CA TYR A 205 -9.30 -12.31 2.70
C TYR A 205 -10.47 -12.64 3.64
N SER A 206 -10.21 -12.88 4.93
CA SER A 206 -11.27 -13.06 5.93
C SER A 206 -12.13 -11.80 6.07
N PHE A 207 -11.50 -10.63 6.22
CA PHE A 207 -12.19 -9.34 6.29
C PHE A 207 -13.05 -9.04 5.04
N SER A 208 -12.50 -9.29 3.85
CA SER A 208 -13.22 -9.11 2.58
C SER A 208 -14.42 -10.06 2.48
N ARG A 209 -14.27 -11.32 2.89
CA ARG A 209 -15.33 -12.33 2.84
C ARG A 209 -16.46 -12.02 3.82
N GLU A 210 -16.13 -11.58 5.03
CA GLU A 210 -17.12 -11.11 6.01
C GLU A 210 -17.92 -9.92 5.47
N THR A 211 -17.24 -8.97 4.84
CA THR A 211 -17.89 -7.78 4.29
C THR A 211 -18.81 -8.13 3.11
N LYS A 212 -18.39 -9.07 2.26
CA LYS A 212 -19.22 -9.58 1.16
C LYS A 212 -20.49 -10.26 1.67
N LYS A 213 -20.37 -11.18 2.64
CA LYS A 213 -21.53 -11.86 3.26
C LYS A 213 -22.53 -10.86 3.87
N LYS A 214 -22.05 -9.82 4.56
CA LYS A 214 -22.90 -8.77 5.13
C LYS A 214 -23.64 -7.93 4.08
N LYS A 215 -23.09 -7.79 2.87
CA LYS A 215 -23.78 -7.11 1.75
C LYS A 215 -24.82 -8.00 1.09
N GLU A 216 -24.49 -9.27 0.87
CA GLU A 216 -25.42 -10.25 0.29
C GLU A 216 -26.63 -10.49 1.21
N GLY A 217 -26.41 -10.66 2.53
CA GLY A 217 -27.49 -10.81 3.51
C GLY A 217 -28.46 -9.63 3.53
N ARG A 218 -27.94 -8.39 3.52
CA ARG A 218 -28.77 -7.18 3.45
C ARG A 218 -29.55 -7.06 2.15
N ARG A 219 -28.97 -7.48 1.01
CA ARG A 219 -29.67 -7.47 -0.28
C ARG A 219 -30.84 -8.46 -0.29
N CYS A 220 -30.67 -9.64 0.30
CA CYS A 220 -31.74 -10.64 0.42
C CYS A 220 -32.87 -10.19 1.34
N GLU A 221 -32.57 -9.43 2.39
CA GLU A 221 -33.58 -8.86 3.29
C GLU A 221 -34.40 -7.76 2.60
N TYR A 222 -33.74 -6.89 1.82
CA TYR A 222 -34.41 -5.81 1.08
C TYR A 222 -35.32 -6.29 -0.06
N HIS A 223 -35.08 -7.49 -0.60
CA HIS A 223 -35.91 -8.08 -1.66
C HIS A 223 -37.09 -8.89 -1.12
N ARG A 224 -37.21 -9.01 0.21
CA ARG A 224 -38.29 -9.73 0.90
C ARG A 224 -39.36 -8.78 1.46
N VAL A 225 -39.12 -7.47 1.40
CA VAL A 225 -40.06 -6.39 1.77
C VAL A 225 -40.63 -5.80 0.49
#